data_AF-A0A2P8QYR4-F1
#
_entry.id   AF-A0A2P8QYR4-F1
#
_cell.length_a   1.000
_cell.length_b   1.000
_cell.length_c   1.000
_cell.angle_alpha   90.00
_cell.angle_beta   90.00
_cell.angle_gamma   90.00
#
_symmetry.space_group_name_H-M   'P 1'
#
loop_
_entity.id
_entity.type
_entity.pdbx_description
1 polymer ?
#
loop_
_entity_poly.entity_id
_entity_poly.type
_entity_poly.pdbx_seq_one_letter_code
_entity_poly.pdbx_strand_id
1 'polypeptide(L)'
;MFLIFNKFKLFLKKYGYIILIIILISTFVIYWYGGKYSRNYVYTLNKECESLNLESCFKIDDIDYYIIANYDKTPFINANDVIINAQKKLVSNYKKTCDDNNRFNCFKLALSYEYGKIVEQSYDNAKSYYKKACDLGEQNGCNYLSYLKNGLARAKLNGKWGFIDETGNFAIESKFDGVGKFSKNGLARAKLNGKYGFIDRNGKFVIEPKFNKAWEFSRYEFTLVEFNGKYGFIYRNGKFVIEPKFDYAFEFSKNGLARAKLNGKYGFIDRNGKFVIEPKFDWVEDFYKNGLAGAKINGKWGFIDETGRFVIEPKFDDAESFNENGLARAKLNEKWGFIDETGKFVIEPNFDIIENFSENGLAIAGFSTGDFVKYSWAIYPKYKYGFINTKGGFIIEPKFDDIWSFSKNGLAIASLNGKWGFIDKSGKFVIEPNFDDIWSFSKNGLAIASLNGKWGFIDKSGKFVIEPKFDDIWSFSKNGLTPAKINGKWGFIDETGKFVIEPKFDLVDNFTKMIKSDDLQE
;
A
#
# COMPACT_ATOMS: atom_id res chain seq x y z
N MET A 1 42.58 21.70 -72.85
CA MET A 1 43.02 21.57 -71.45
C MET A 1 43.74 22.83 -70.92
N PHE A 2 44.73 23.38 -71.63
CA PHE A 2 45.50 24.56 -71.21
C PHE A 2 44.65 25.86 -71.07
N LEU A 3 43.65 26.07 -71.92
CA LEU A 3 42.73 27.23 -71.86
C LEU A 3 41.75 27.18 -70.67
N ILE A 4 41.38 25.98 -70.21
CA ILE A 4 40.48 25.79 -69.06
C ILE A 4 41.25 26.05 -67.76
N PHE A 5 42.51 25.61 -67.71
CA PHE A 5 43.39 25.82 -66.56
C PHE A 5 43.68 27.31 -66.31
N ASN A 6 43.92 28.10 -67.37
CA ASN A 6 44.16 29.54 -67.24
C ASN A 6 42.91 30.33 -66.85
N LYS A 7 41.71 29.94 -67.31
CA LYS A 7 40.44 30.55 -66.84
C LYS A 7 40.15 30.23 -65.38
N PHE A 8 40.45 29.03 -64.91
CA PHE A 8 40.27 28.64 -63.50
C PHE A 8 41.26 29.37 -62.56
N LYS A 9 42.49 29.59 -63.02
CA LYS A 9 43.51 30.36 -62.28
C LYS A 9 43.16 31.84 -62.16
N LEU A 10 42.57 32.44 -63.20
CA LEU A 10 42.02 33.80 -63.15
C LEU A 10 40.78 33.90 -62.26
N PHE A 11 39.93 32.88 -62.25
CA PHE A 11 38.74 32.81 -61.38
C PHE A 11 39.11 32.75 -59.90
N LEU A 12 40.08 31.92 -59.52
CA LEU A 12 40.63 31.85 -58.15
C LEU A 12 41.37 33.13 -57.76
N LYS A 13 42.03 33.83 -58.68
CA LYS A 13 42.65 35.14 -58.38
C LYS A 13 41.62 36.27 -58.17
N LYS A 14 40.48 36.21 -58.88
CA LYS A 14 39.45 37.26 -58.84
C LYS A 14 38.41 37.06 -57.71
N TYR A 15 38.14 35.82 -57.32
CA TYR A 15 37.12 35.48 -56.31
C TYR A 15 37.64 34.68 -55.12
N GLY A 16 38.91 34.26 -55.11
CA GLY A 16 39.49 33.48 -54.01
C GLY A 16 39.46 34.21 -52.67
N TYR A 17 39.68 35.53 -52.68
CA TYR A 17 39.59 36.37 -51.47
C TYR A 17 38.15 36.48 -50.95
N ILE A 18 37.17 36.51 -51.86
CA ILE A 18 35.73 36.57 -51.52
C ILE A 18 35.26 35.23 -50.95
N ILE A 19 35.70 34.10 -51.52
CA ILE A 19 35.38 32.76 -51.01
C ILE A 19 36.00 32.54 -49.62
N LEU A 20 37.24 32.99 -49.39
CA LEU A 20 37.88 32.91 -48.08
C LEU A 20 37.18 33.78 -47.04
N ILE A 21 36.73 34.98 -47.42
CA ILE A 21 35.92 35.87 -46.57
C ILE A 21 34.55 35.24 -46.28
N ILE A 22 33.89 34.60 -47.25
CA ILE A 22 32.61 33.92 -47.02
C ILE A 22 32.79 32.72 -46.08
N ILE A 23 33.87 31.95 -46.21
CA ILE A 23 34.18 30.83 -45.31
C ILE A 23 34.51 31.33 -43.90
N LEU A 24 35.26 32.44 -43.77
CA LEU A 24 35.57 33.07 -42.49
C LEU A 24 34.33 33.70 -41.85
N ILE A 25 33.45 34.33 -42.63
CA ILE A 25 32.17 34.86 -42.14
C ILE A 25 31.24 33.71 -41.78
N SER A 26 31.17 32.62 -42.55
CA SER A 26 30.33 31.47 -42.19
C SER A 26 30.85 30.75 -40.95
N THR A 27 32.16 30.60 -40.78
CA THR A 27 32.75 30.03 -39.55
C THR A 27 32.61 30.97 -38.36
N PHE A 28 32.72 32.29 -38.56
CA PHE A 28 32.48 33.27 -37.51
C PHE A 28 30.99 33.34 -37.12
N VAL A 29 30.07 33.28 -38.08
CA VAL A 29 28.62 33.21 -37.85
C VAL A 29 28.26 31.89 -37.17
N ILE A 30 28.83 30.74 -37.58
CA ILE A 30 28.63 29.45 -36.91
C ILE A 30 29.19 29.46 -35.49
N TYR A 31 30.36 30.05 -35.25
CA TYR A 31 30.97 30.14 -33.91
C TYR A 31 30.18 31.09 -32.99
N TRP A 32 29.72 32.23 -33.52
CA TRP A 32 29.04 33.28 -32.75
C TRP A 32 27.55 33.01 -32.56
N TYR A 33 26.85 32.46 -33.56
CA TYR A 33 25.48 31.99 -33.41
C TYR A 33 25.40 30.61 -32.76
N GLY A 34 26.31 29.67 -33.04
CA GLY A 34 26.35 28.36 -32.40
C GLY A 34 26.52 28.44 -30.88
N GLY A 35 27.37 29.34 -30.39
CA GLY A 35 27.49 29.64 -28.95
C GLY A 35 26.28 30.37 -28.34
N LYS A 36 25.46 31.04 -29.16
CA LYS A 36 24.21 31.68 -28.74
C LYS A 36 23.05 30.69 -28.74
N TYR A 37 23.04 29.73 -29.67
CA TYR A 37 22.10 28.61 -29.73
C TYR A 37 22.34 27.62 -28.59
N SER A 38 23.59 27.29 -28.25
CA SER A 38 23.89 26.43 -27.10
C SER A 38 23.49 27.09 -25.77
N ARG A 39 23.69 28.40 -25.61
CA ARG A 39 23.26 29.15 -24.41
C ARG A 39 21.75 29.30 -24.32
N ASN A 40 21.05 29.57 -25.42
CA ASN A 40 19.58 29.58 -25.45
C ASN A 40 19.01 28.18 -25.21
N TYR A 41 19.61 27.13 -25.78
CA TYR A 41 19.20 25.75 -25.57
C TYR A 41 19.39 25.32 -24.11
N VAL A 42 20.52 25.66 -23.48
CA VAL A 42 20.77 25.42 -22.04
C VAL A 42 19.85 26.27 -21.15
N TYR A 43 19.55 27.52 -21.53
CA TYR A 43 18.59 28.36 -20.82
C TYR A 43 17.16 27.80 -20.91
N THR A 44 16.74 27.33 -22.09
CA THR A 44 15.46 26.66 -22.32
C THR A 44 15.42 25.29 -21.63
N LEU A 45 16.51 24.52 -21.62
CA LEU A 45 16.63 23.26 -20.86
C LEU A 45 16.54 23.50 -19.36
N ASN A 46 17.16 24.54 -18.81
CA ASN A 46 17.04 24.88 -17.40
C ASN A 46 15.60 25.28 -17.06
N LYS A 47 14.93 26.02 -17.95
CA LYS A 47 13.52 26.42 -17.78
C LYS A 47 12.54 25.25 -17.95
N GLU A 48 12.84 24.29 -18.84
CA GLU A 48 12.08 23.04 -19.01
C GLU A 48 12.35 22.05 -17.87
N CYS A 49 13.58 21.95 -17.37
CA CYS A 49 13.95 21.19 -16.17
C CYS A 49 13.24 21.71 -14.90
N GLU A 50 13.11 23.03 -14.75
CA GLU A 50 12.28 23.66 -13.72
C GLU A 50 10.79 23.29 -13.87
N SER A 51 10.31 23.10 -15.11
CA SER A 51 8.93 22.65 -15.37
C SER A 51 8.71 21.13 -15.13
N LEU A 52 9.75 20.32 -15.27
CA LEU A 52 9.71 18.85 -15.21
C LEU A 52 9.98 18.26 -13.80
N ASN A 53 10.44 19.04 -12.81
CA ASN A 53 10.80 18.62 -11.43
C ASN A 53 11.74 17.41 -11.34
N LEU A 54 13.03 17.63 -11.60
CA LEU A 54 14.10 16.72 -11.16
C LEU A 54 14.95 17.43 -10.11
N GLU A 55 14.99 16.89 -8.89
CA GLU A 55 15.76 17.41 -7.74
C GLU A 55 17.29 17.30 -7.87
N SER A 56 17.83 17.13 -9.09
CA SER A 56 19.28 17.06 -9.32
C SER A 56 19.72 17.90 -10.52
N CYS A 57 19.19 19.10 -10.67
CA CYS A 57 19.75 20.07 -11.61
C CYS A 57 21.08 20.60 -11.06
N PHE A 58 22.18 19.96 -11.42
CA PHE A 58 23.52 20.54 -11.25
C PHE A 58 23.61 21.80 -12.11
N LYS A 59 24.22 22.87 -11.56
CA LYS A 59 24.79 23.93 -12.39
C LYS A 59 25.83 23.26 -13.30
N ILE A 60 25.59 23.30 -14.60
CA ILE A 60 26.51 22.81 -15.63
C ILE A 60 27.75 23.70 -15.57
N ASP A 61 28.82 23.21 -14.92
CA ASP A 61 30.14 23.85 -14.93
C ASP A 61 30.93 23.40 -16.18
N ASP A 62 31.95 24.19 -16.55
CA ASP A 62 32.62 24.21 -17.87
C ASP A 62 33.12 22.85 -18.43
N ILE A 63 33.24 21.80 -17.60
CA ILE A 63 33.62 20.44 -18.03
C ILE A 63 32.51 19.77 -18.87
N ASP A 64 31.24 20.09 -18.62
CA ASP A 64 30.10 19.51 -19.35
C ASP A 64 29.93 20.11 -20.76
N TYR A 65 30.50 21.29 -21.01
CA TYR A 65 30.48 21.96 -22.33
C TYR A 65 31.24 21.16 -23.39
N TYR A 66 32.30 20.46 -22.99
CA TYR A 66 33.14 19.66 -23.87
C TYR A 66 32.49 18.33 -24.30
N ILE A 67 31.54 17.83 -23.48
CA ILE A 67 30.80 16.60 -23.77
C ILE A 67 29.64 16.92 -24.73
N ILE A 68 28.96 18.06 -24.55
CA ILE A 68 27.84 18.48 -25.42
C ILE A 68 28.34 18.84 -26.84
N ALA A 69 29.52 19.45 -26.97
CA ALA A 69 30.08 19.82 -28.28
C ALA A 69 30.49 18.63 -29.16
N ASN A 70 30.67 17.43 -28.59
CA ASN A 70 31.06 16.23 -29.34
C ASN A 70 29.88 15.35 -29.77
N TYR A 71 28.64 15.68 -29.37
CA TYR A 71 27.41 14.97 -29.76
C TYR A 71 26.64 15.70 -30.87
N ASP A 72 27.35 16.47 -31.70
CA ASP A 72 26.79 17.20 -32.83
C ASP A 72 26.51 16.23 -33.99
N LYS A 73 25.37 15.51 -33.93
CA LYS A 73 24.66 14.85 -35.05
C LYS A 73 23.42 14.03 -34.62
N THR A 74 22.52 14.54 -33.80
CA THR A 74 21.15 13.97 -33.71
C THR A 74 20.13 15.02 -33.25
N PRO A 75 19.10 15.33 -34.05
CA PRO A 75 17.97 16.13 -33.58
C PRO A 75 17.05 15.21 -32.76
N PHE A 76 16.62 15.67 -31.58
CA PHE A 76 15.82 14.96 -30.56
C PHE A 76 16.59 13.98 -29.67
N ILE A 77 17.42 14.50 -28.76
CA ILE A 77 17.68 13.80 -27.51
C ILE A 77 16.58 14.22 -26.53
N ASN A 78 15.72 13.28 -26.14
CA ASN A 78 14.72 13.51 -25.11
C ASN A 78 15.43 13.87 -23.80
N ALA A 79 15.05 14.95 -23.12
CA ALA A 79 15.64 15.35 -21.84
C ALA A 79 15.65 14.17 -20.84
N ASN A 80 14.63 13.32 -20.90
CA ASN A 80 14.56 12.10 -20.09
C ASN A 80 15.74 11.14 -20.35
N ASP A 81 16.19 10.99 -21.60
CA ASP A 81 17.29 10.08 -21.95
C ASP A 81 18.64 10.59 -21.41
N VAL A 82 18.85 11.91 -21.39
CA VAL A 82 20.07 12.52 -20.80
C VAL A 82 20.11 12.27 -19.30
N ILE A 83 18.99 12.50 -18.61
CA ILE A 83 18.87 12.33 -17.16
C ILE A 83 19.02 10.86 -16.75
N ILE A 84 18.38 9.94 -17.49
CA ILE A 84 18.52 8.50 -17.28
C ILE A 84 19.98 8.06 -17.46
N ASN A 85 20.67 8.56 -18.49
CA ASN A 85 22.07 8.21 -18.73
C ASN A 85 23.01 8.75 -17.64
N ALA A 86 22.78 9.98 -17.15
CA ALA A 86 23.53 10.54 -16.03
C ALA A 86 23.32 9.74 -14.74
N GLN A 87 22.08 9.36 -14.44
CA GLN A 87 21.73 8.52 -13.30
C GLN A 87 22.37 7.12 -13.39
N LYS A 88 22.35 6.49 -14.57
CA LYS A 88 23.04 5.19 -14.80
C LYS A 88 24.54 5.30 -14.55
N LYS A 89 25.19 6.37 -15.00
CA LYS A 89 26.62 6.62 -14.76
C LYS A 89 26.90 6.83 -13.27
N LEU A 90 26.03 7.53 -12.54
CA LEU A 90 26.13 7.72 -11.09
C LEU A 90 26.05 6.39 -10.33
N VAL A 91 25.07 5.54 -10.65
CA VAL A 91 24.93 4.23 -9.99
C VAL A 91 26.09 3.30 -10.34
N SER A 92 26.58 3.35 -11.58
CA SER A 92 27.81 2.64 -11.97
C SER A 92 29.01 3.10 -11.15
N ASN A 93 29.11 4.40 -10.85
CA ASN A 93 30.17 4.93 -9.99
C ASN A 93 30.00 4.49 -8.53
N TYR A 94 28.77 4.47 -8.00
CA TYR A 94 28.50 3.91 -6.67
C TYR A 94 28.91 2.45 -6.58
N LYS A 95 28.63 1.64 -7.61
CA LYS A 95 29.07 0.25 -7.69
C LYS A 95 30.57 0.12 -7.64
N LYS A 96 31.28 0.79 -8.56
CA LYS A 96 32.74 0.75 -8.61
C LYS A 96 33.38 1.13 -7.28
N THR A 97 32.97 2.26 -6.71
CA THR A 97 33.56 2.76 -5.46
C THR A 97 33.12 1.98 -4.23
N CYS A 98 31.93 1.38 -4.23
CA CYS A 98 31.54 0.42 -3.20
C CYS A 98 32.38 -0.85 -3.28
N ASP A 99 32.70 -1.33 -4.48
CA ASP A 99 33.61 -2.46 -4.68
C ASP A 99 35.00 -2.14 -4.09
N ASP A 100 35.44 -0.89 -4.22
CA ASP A 100 36.63 -0.32 -3.55
C ASP A 100 36.41 0.04 -2.05
N ASN A 101 35.41 -0.57 -1.38
CA ASN A 101 35.11 -0.42 0.05
C ASN A 101 34.73 1.00 0.52
N ASN A 102 34.20 1.85 -0.36
CA ASN A 102 33.58 3.11 0.08
C ASN A 102 32.21 2.83 0.75
N ARG A 103 32.18 2.90 2.09
CA ARG A 103 30.98 2.60 2.90
C ARG A 103 29.75 3.42 2.51
N PHE A 104 29.91 4.70 2.20
CA PHE A 104 28.80 5.60 1.85
C PHE A 104 28.22 5.24 0.48
N ASN A 105 29.07 4.93 -0.49
CA ASN A 105 28.62 4.54 -1.82
C ASN A 105 28.02 3.13 -1.83
N CYS A 106 28.46 2.22 -0.96
CA CYS A 106 27.75 0.96 -0.72
C CYS A 106 26.34 1.20 -0.19
N PHE A 107 26.17 2.12 0.76
CA PHE A 107 24.85 2.50 1.25
C PHE A 107 23.97 3.16 0.17
N LYS A 108 24.52 4.08 -0.63
CA LYS A 108 23.80 4.71 -1.76
C LYS A 108 23.41 3.70 -2.85
N LEU A 109 24.26 2.72 -3.13
CA LEU A 109 23.96 1.64 -4.05
C LEU A 109 22.86 0.73 -3.50
N ALA A 110 22.90 0.40 -2.21
CA ALA A 110 21.85 -0.37 -1.54
C ALA A 110 20.47 0.31 -1.67
N LEU A 111 20.40 1.62 -1.39
CA LEU A 111 19.19 2.42 -1.60
C LEU A 111 18.74 2.41 -3.06
N SER A 112 19.67 2.45 -4.01
CA SER A 112 19.35 2.43 -5.44
C SER A 112 18.65 1.12 -5.84
N TYR A 113 19.17 -0.03 -5.37
CA TYR A 113 18.53 -1.33 -5.58
C TYR A 113 17.22 -1.48 -4.81
N GLU A 114 17.08 -0.87 -3.63
CA GLU A 114 15.83 -0.91 -2.87
C GLU A 114 14.71 -0.12 -3.56
N TYR A 115 15.01 1.06 -4.13
CA TYR A 115 13.99 1.91 -4.74
C TYR A 115 13.71 1.63 -6.21
N GLY A 116 14.57 0.90 -6.93
CA GLY A 116 14.29 0.42 -8.28
C GLY A 116 14.22 1.48 -9.39
N LYS A 117 14.66 2.72 -9.14
CA LYS A 117 14.48 3.83 -10.10
C LYS A 117 15.48 3.85 -11.26
N ILE A 118 16.71 3.37 -11.03
CA ILE A 118 17.85 3.51 -11.96
C ILE A 118 18.45 2.14 -12.29
N VAL A 119 18.55 1.30 -11.26
CA VAL A 119 18.79 -0.14 -11.37
C VAL A 119 17.47 -0.85 -11.12
N GLU A 120 17.31 -2.03 -11.71
CA GLU A 120 16.19 -2.91 -11.41
C GLU A 120 16.10 -3.16 -9.90
N GLN A 121 14.88 -3.07 -9.36
CA GLN A 121 14.67 -3.25 -7.93
C GLN A 121 15.13 -4.66 -7.53
N SER A 122 16.01 -4.74 -6.53
CA SER A 122 16.44 -6.02 -5.98
C SER A 122 16.71 -5.89 -4.50
N TYR A 123 15.83 -6.46 -3.69
CA TYR A 123 15.97 -6.43 -2.23
C TYR A 123 17.13 -7.30 -1.73
N ASP A 124 17.48 -8.37 -2.44
CA ASP A 124 18.66 -9.18 -2.11
C ASP A 124 19.95 -8.41 -2.35
N ASN A 125 20.05 -7.69 -3.46
CA ASN A 125 21.17 -6.79 -3.70
C ASN A 125 21.20 -5.66 -2.68
N ALA A 126 20.05 -5.02 -2.40
CA ALA A 126 19.95 -3.98 -1.38
C ALA A 126 20.45 -4.49 -0.01
N LYS A 127 19.97 -5.65 0.44
CA LYS A 127 20.40 -6.29 1.69
C LYS A 127 21.90 -6.60 1.70
N SER A 128 22.44 -7.13 0.61
CA SER A 128 23.86 -7.42 0.47
C SER A 128 24.72 -6.16 0.61
N TYR A 129 24.33 -5.08 -0.08
CA TYR A 129 25.06 -3.80 -0.01
C TYR A 129 24.84 -3.04 1.31
N TYR A 130 23.68 -3.15 1.95
CA TYR A 130 23.48 -2.65 3.32
C TYR A 130 24.36 -3.39 4.32
N LYS A 131 24.47 -4.72 4.19
CA LYS A 131 25.40 -5.51 5.00
C LYS A 131 26.84 -5.08 4.76
N LYS A 132 27.29 -4.96 3.50
CA LYS A 132 28.63 -4.48 3.19
C LYS A 132 28.90 -3.09 3.76
N ALA A 133 27.95 -2.16 3.65
CA ALA A 133 28.06 -0.84 4.24
C ALA A 133 28.19 -0.92 5.78
N CYS A 134 27.37 -1.75 6.42
CA CYS A 134 27.43 -2.00 7.87
C CYS A 134 28.78 -2.57 8.32
N ASP A 135 29.27 -3.60 7.63
CA ASP A 135 30.57 -4.24 7.91
C ASP A 135 31.73 -3.24 7.75
N LEU A 136 31.57 -2.22 6.91
CA LEU A 136 32.50 -1.10 6.73
C LEU A 136 32.28 0.09 7.70
N GLY A 137 31.42 -0.08 8.71
CA GLY A 137 31.15 0.91 9.75
C GLY A 137 30.13 2.00 9.41
N GLU A 138 29.35 1.84 8.34
CA GLU A 138 28.23 2.75 8.04
C GLU A 138 27.00 2.37 8.87
N GLN A 139 26.73 3.13 9.94
CA GLN A 139 25.64 2.87 10.87
C GLN A 139 24.26 2.83 10.18
N ASN A 140 24.02 3.66 9.17
CA ASN A 140 22.77 3.61 8.42
C ASN A 140 22.61 2.27 7.69
N GLY A 141 23.69 1.67 7.21
CA GLY A 141 23.69 0.32 6.64
C GLY A 141 23.26 -0.73 7.66
N CYS A 142 23.79 -0.65 8.89
CA CYS A 142 23.42 -1.57 9.98
C CYS A 142 21.96 -1.42 10.40
N ASN A 143 21.51 -0.18 10.54
CA ASN A 143 20.13 0.15 10.91
C ASN A 143 19.15 -0.40 9.86
N TYR A 144 19.39 -0.13 8.57
CA TYR A 144 18.53 -0.64 7.50
C TYR A 144 18.57 -2.17 7.40
N LEU A 145 19.73 -2.79 7.58
CA LEU A 145 19.82 -4.26 7.64
C LEU A 145 18.98 -4.85 8.78
N SER A 146 19.01 -4.21 9.96
CA SER A 146 18.17 -4.58 11.10
C SER A 146 16.68 -4.42 10.75
N TYR A 147 16.28 -3.28 10.19
CA TYR A 147 14.89 -3.02 9.81
C TYR A 147 14.37 -3.99 8.75
N LEU A 148 15.22 -4.43 7.82
CA LEU A 148 14.90 -5.45 6.83
C LEU A 148 14.68 -6.83 7.46
N LYS A 149 15.49 -7.18 8.46
CA LYS A 149 15.41 -8.48 9.14
C LYS A 149 14.21 -8.57 10.07
N ASN A 150 14.03 -7.52 10.86
CA ASN A 150 13.26 -7.51 12.09
C ASN A 150 12.03 -6.59 12.04
N GLY A 151 12.05 -5.60 11.13
CA GLY A 151 10.98 -4.63 10.99
C GLY A 151 11.08 -3.46 11.97
N LEU A 152 10.13 -2.54 11.84
CA LEU A 152 9.84 -1.53 12.85
C LEU A 152 8.41 -1.72 13.34
N ALA A 153 8.19 -1.39 14.61
CA ALA A 153 6.86 -1.22 15.18
C ALA A 153 6.54 0.28 15.22
N ARG A 154 5.31 0.67 14.87
CA ARG A 154 4.84 2.02 15.19
C ARG A 154 4.60 2.09 16.69
N ALA A 155 5.06 3.15 17.32
CA ALA A 155 4.86 3.36 18.75
C ALA A 155 4.42 4.79 19.01
N LYS A 156 3.50 4.94 19.95
CA LYS A 156 2.99 6.21 20.43
C LYS A 156 3.54 6.46 21.82
N LEU A 157 4.20 7.61 22.00
CA LEU A 157 4.70 8.07 23.28
C LEU A 157 4.33 9.54 23.45
N ASN A 158 3.79 9.89 24.62
CA ASN A 158 3.35 11.24 24.96
C ASN A 158 2.39 11.82 23.90
N GLY A 159 1.46 11.00 23.42
CA GLY A 159 0.49 11.44 22.43
C GLY A 159 0.99 11.49 20.98
N LYS A 160 2.29 11.27 20.71
CA LYS A 160 2.90 11.37 19.39
C LYS A 160 3.42 10.03 18.89
N TRP A 161 3.28 9.80 17.59
CA TRP A 161 3.70 8.59 16.90
C TRP A 161 5.11 8.69 16.35
N GLY A 162 5.83 7.58 16.42
CA GLY A 162 7.13 7.31 15.81
C GLY A 162 7.27 5.83 15.48
N PHE A 163 8.50 5.38 15.27
CA PHE A 163 8.82 3.99 14.96
C PHE A 163 9.96 3.49 15.86
N ILE A 164 9.77 2.31 16.45
CA ILE A 164 10.75 1.68 17.34
C ILE A 164 11.32 0.40 16.72
N ASP A 165 12.56 0.10 17.08
CA ASP A 165 13.20 -1.18 16.80
C ASP A 165 12.88 -2.24 17.87
N GLU A 166 13.43 -3.46 17.70
CA GLU A 166 13.24 -4.59 18.63
C GLU A 166 13.86 -4.37 20.01
N THR A 167 14.68 -3.35 20.19
CA THR A 167 15.21 -2.95 21.50
C THR A 167 14.29 -1.95 22.21
N GLY A 168 13.24 -1.48 21.53
CA GLY A 168 12.32 -0.47 22.04
C GLY A 168 12.87 0.96 21.98
N ASN A 169 13.89 1.18 21.15
CA ASN A 169 14.46 2.50 20.87
C ASN A 169 13.84 3.09 19.61
N PHE A 170 13.66 4.41 19.57
CA PHE A 170 13.08 5.08 18.40
C PHE A 170 14.09 5.12 17.25
N ALA A 171 13.78 4.41 16.17
CA ALA A 171 14.41 4.57 14.87
C ALA A 171 13.94 5.85 14.17
N ILE A 172 12.68 6.23 14.40
CA ILE A 172 12.10 7.50 13.98
C ILE A 172 11.37 8.07 15.19
N GLU A 173 11.80 9.25 15.65
CA GLU A 173 11.28 9.87 16.87
C GLU A 173 9.75 10.05 16.87
N SER A 174 9.17 9.94 18.07
CA SER A 174 7.75 10.17 18.31
C SER A 174 7.39 11.66 18.24
N LYS A 175 7.16 12.18 17.02
CA LYS A 175 6.79 13.59 16.79
C LYS A 175 5.53 13.80 15.96
N PHE A 176 4.98 12.74 15.39
CA PHE A 176 3.84 12.84 14.46
C PHE A 176 2.50 12.72 15.19
N ASP A 177 1.46 13.38 14.69
CA ASP A 177 0.08 13.20 15.18
C ASP A 177 -0.49 11.83 14.78
N GLY A 178 0.06 11.22 13.72
CA GLY A 178 -0.31 9.90 13.21
C GLY A 178 0.65 9.43 12.13
N VAL A 179 0.91 8.12 12.05
CA VAL A 179 1.75 7.53 10.99
C VAL A 179 1.12 6.26 10.43
N GLY A 180 1.20 6.09 9.10
CA GLY A 180 0.86 4.85 8.42
C GLY A 180 2.03 3.86 8.43
N LYS A 181 1.82 2.69 7.82
CA LYS A 181 2.91 1.75 7.59
C LYS A 181 3.77 2.26 6.42
N PHE A 182 5.02 1.81 6.36
CA PHE A 182 5.82 2.00 5.17
C PHE A 182 5.26 1.14 4.04
N SER A 183 4.85 1.77 2.95
CA SER A 183 4.51 1.08 1.70
C SER A 183 5.72 0.30 1.16
N LYS A 184 5.48 -0.65 0.24
CA LYS A 184 6.55 -1.37 -0.48
C LYS A 184 7.58 -0.42 -1.11
N ASN A 185 7.11 0.76 -1.53
CA ASN A 185 7.94 1.79 -2.16
C ASN A 185 8.71 2.66 -1.16
N GLY A 186 8.62 2.37 0.15
CA GLY A 186 9.44 2.99 1.19
C GLY A 186 8.95 4.34 1.71
N LEU A 187 7.72 4.76 1.36
CA LEU A 187 7.08 5.94 1.95
C LEU A 187 6.00 5.52 2.96
N ALA A 188 5.93 6.23 4.08
CA ALA A 188 4.81 6.16 5.02
C ALA A 188 4.09 7.51 5.05
N ARG A 189 2.76 7.49 5.12
CA ARG A 189 2.00 8.72 5.40
C ARG A 189 2.29 9.17 6.84
N ALA A 190 2.52 10.46 7.04
CA ALA A 190 2.74 11.02 8.36
C ALA A 190 1.92 12.30 8.53
N LYS A 191 1.24 12.41 9.66
CA LYS A 191 0.41 13.56 10.02
C LYS A 191 1.20 14.45 10.97
N LEU A 192 1.29 15.73 10.65
CA LEU A 192 1.91 16.74 11.48
C LEU A 192 1.07 18.02 11.42
N ASN A 193 0.76 18.59 12.58
CA ASN A 193 -0.06 19.79 12.71
C ASN A 193 -1.41 19.67 11.97
N GLY A 194 -2.04 18.51 12.08
CA GLY A 194 -3.35 18.28 11.48
C GLY A 194 -3.36 17.91 9.99
N LYS A 195 -2.23 18.00 9.27
CA LYS A 195 -2.13 17.70 7.82
C LYS A 195 -1.26 16.48 7.55
N TYR A 196 -1.55 15.76 6.48
CA TYR A 196 -0.78 14.62 6.02
C TYR A 196 0.27 15.02 4.97
N GLY A 197 1.46 14.47 5.13
CA GLY A 197 2.53 14.37 4.15
C GLY A 197 3.04 12.93 4.08
N PHE A 198 4.21 12.73 3.49
CA PHE A 198 4.83 11.42 3.35
C PHE A 198 6.30 11.47 3.74
N ILE A 199 6.71 10.55 4.61
CA ILE A 199 8.08 10.42 5.09
C ILE A 199 8.79 9.23 4.45
N ASP A 200 10.10 9.35 4.30
CA ASP A 200 10.99 8.23 4.03
C ASP A 200 11.27 7.43 5.33
N ARG A 201 12.12 6.41 5.19
CA ARG A 201 12.50 5.50 6.28
C ARG A 201 13.45 6.09 7.31
N ASN A 202 13.94 7.30 7.08
CA ASN A 202 14.67 8.09 8.06
C ASN A 202 13.74 9.08 8.79
N GLY A 203 12.44 9.07 8.47
CA GLY A 203 11.47 10.01 9.01
C GLY A 203 11.55 11.42 8.41
N LYS A 204 12.26 11.61 7.28
CA LYS A 204 12.31 12.88 6.55
C LYS A 204 11.12 12.98 5.60
N PHE A 205 10.47 14.14 5.55
CA PHE A 205 9.41 14.37 4.56
C PHE A 205 9.97 14.35 3.13
N VAL A 206 9.37 13.49 2.31
CA VAL A 206 9.49 13.50 0.85
C VAL A 206 8.38 14.33 0.24
N ILE A 207 7.21 14.35 0.89
CA ILE A 207 6.11 15.26 0.56
C ILE A 207 5.71 15.95 1.85
N GLU A 208 5.85 17.27 1.88
CA GLU A 208 5.52 18.07 3.07
C GLU A 208 4.03 17.96 3.44
N PRO A 209 3.68 18.03 4.74
CA PRO A 209 2.31 18.00 5.20
C PRO A 209 1.43 19.10 4.59
N LYS A 210 0.49 18.71 3.73
CA LYS A 210 -0.47 19.64 3.09
C LYS A 210 -1.86 19.06 2.87
N PHE A 211 -2.02 17.74 2.94
CA PHE A 211 -3.29 17.06 2.63
C PHE A 211 -4.18 16.94 3.87
N ASN A 212 -5.49 17.01 3.68
CA ASN A 212 -6.47 16.78 4.74
C ASN A 212 -6.50 15.30 5.15
N LYS A 213 -6.44 14.42 4.15
CA LYS A 213 -6.32 12.97 4.28
C LYS A 213 -5.37 12.44 3.22
N ALA A 214 -4.73 11.33 3.54
CA ALA A 214 -3.85 10.62 2.63
C ALA A 214 -3.94 9.11 2.89
N TRP A 215 -3.94 8.35 1.81
CA TRP A 215 -3.85 6.89 1.81
C TRP A 215 -2.40 6.44 1.62
N GLU A 216 -2.14 5.16 1.82
CA GLU A 216 -0.81 4.60 1.65
C GLU A 216 -0.48 4.50 0.14
N PHE A 217 0.80 4.55 -0.21
CA PHE A 217 1.18 4.30 -1.61
C PHE A 217 0.87 2.85 -1.96
N SER A 218 -0.05 2.67 -2.89
CA SER A 218 -0.38 1.38 -3.47
C SER A 218 0.75 0.89 -4.39
N ARG A 219 0.57 -0.30 -4.97
CA ARG A 219 1.48 -0.84 -5.99
C ARG A 219 1.64 0.04 -7.24
N TYR A 220 0.78 1.03 -7.45
CA TYR A 220 0.68 1.77 -8.72
C TYR A 220 1.43 3.11 -8.78
N GLU A 221 2.47 3.34 -7.99
CA GLU A 221 3.27 4.60 -7.95
C GLU A 221 2.52 5.91 -7.62
N PHE A 222 1.19 5.87 -7.50
CA PHE A 222 0.35 6.97 -7.05
C PHE A 222 -0.60 6.54 -5.93
N THR A 223 -1.14 7.52 -5.18
CA THR A 223 -2.06 7.30 -4.05
C THR A 223 -3.15 8.36 -4.00
N LEU A 224 -4.24 8.02 -3.32
CA LEU A 224 -5.39 8.87 -3.06
C LEU A 224 -5.07 9.90 -1.97
N VAL A 225 -5.47 11.15 -2.20
CA VAL A 225 -5.38 12.23 -1.22
C VAL A 225 -6.65 13.08 -1.23
N GLU A 226 -6.96 13.67 -0.08
CA GLU A 226 -7.95 14.73 0.04
C GLU A 226 -7.23 16.08 0.19
N PHE A 227 -7.52 17.00 -0.71
CA PHE A 227 -6.98 18.36 -0.71
C PHE A 227 -8.12 19.35 -0.91
N ASN A 228 -8.23 20.34 -0.02
CA ASN A 228 -9.30 21.35 -0.03
C ASN A 228 -10.73 20.75 -0.11
N GLY A 229 -10.95 19.61 0.57
CA GLY A 229 -12.27 18.96 0.65
C GLY A 229 -12.66 18.13 -0.59
N LYS A 230 -11.77 18.00 -1.59
CA LYS A 230 -11.97 17.13 -2.76
C LYS A 230 -10.89 16.06 -2.83
N TYR A 231 -11.23 14.96 -3.49
CA TYR A 231 -10.37 13.80 -3.65
C TYR A 231 -9.70 13.83 -5.02
N GLY A 232 -8.40 13.52 -5.02
CA GLY A 232 -7.54 13.43 -6.19
C GLY A 232 -6.40 12.44 -5.93
N PHE A 233 -5.49 12.30 -6.88
CA PHE A 233 -4.42 11.30 -6.82
C PHE A 233 -3.07 11.96 -7.06
N ILE A 234 -2.04 11.53 -6.33
CA ILE A 234 -0.68 12.08 -6.43
C ILE A 234 0.35 11.00 -6.71
N TYR A 235 1.40 11.38 -7.44
CA TYR A 235 2.64 10.61 -7.53
C TYR A 235 3.47 10.69 -6.25
N ARG A 236 4.51 9.85 -6.14
CA ARG A 236 5.47 9.86 -5.02
C ARG A 236 6.24 11.17 -4.80
N ASN A 237 6.30 12.04 -5.81
CA ASN A 237 6.89 13.38 -5.68
C ASN A 237 5.87 14.44 -5.22
N GLY A 238 4.62 14.05 -4.97
CA GLY A 238 3.56 14.94 -4.50
C GLY A 238 2.88 15.79 -5.58
N LYS A 239 3.20 15.60 -6.86
CA LYS A 239 2.44 16.17 -7.99
C LYS A 239 1.14 15.40 -8.20
N PHE A 240 0.07 16.09 -8.57
CA PHE A 240 -1.20 15.46 -8.92
C PHE A 240 -1.10 14.72 -10.26
N VAL A 241 -1.56 13.47 -10.28
CA VAL A 241 -1.88 12.74 -11.52
C VAL A 241 -3.33 12.98 -11.91
N ILE A 242 -4.21 13.11 -10.92
CA ILE A 242 -5.61 13.49 -11.10
C ILE A 242 -5.88 14.60 -10.10
N GLU A 243 -6.22 15.78 -10.61
CA GLU A 243 -6.52 16.95 -9.79
C GLU A 243 -7.71 16.69 -8.83
N PRO A 244 -7.68 17.24 -7.60
CA PRO A 244 -8.77 17.09 -6.64
C PRO A 244 -10.08 17.65 -7.19
N LYS A 245 -11.02 16.77 -7.53
CA LYS A 245 -12.33 17.15 -8.09
C LYS A 245 -13.50 16.31 -7.60
N PHE A 246 -13.23 15.12 -7.07
CA PHE A 246 -14.28 14.19 -6.63
C PHE A 246 -14.75 14.51 -5.22
N ASP A 247 -16.04 14.29 -4.95
CA ASP A 247 -16.61 14.39 -3.60
C ASP A 247 -16.04 13.29 -2.70
N TYR A 248 -15.77 12.13 -3.31
CA TYR A 248 -15.11 10.99 -2.69
C TYR A 248 -14.49 10.12 -3.78
N ALA A 249 -13.41 9.40 -3.49
CA ALA A 249 -12.88 8.38 -4.39
C ALA A 249 -12.25 7.23 -3.58
N PHE A 250 -12.10 6.09 -4.21
CA PHE A 250 -11.42 4.91 -3.67
C PHE A 250 -10.11 4.66 -4.41
N GLU A 251 -9.26 3.78 -3.88
CA GLU A 251 -8.06 3.34 -4.58
C GLU A 251 -8.40 2.55 -5.85
N PHE A 252 -7.47 2.51 -6.79
CA PHE A 252 -7.63 1.73 -8.01
C PHE A 252 -7.57 0.23 -7.74
N SER A 253 -8.60 -0.47 -8.18
CA SER A 253 -8.69 -1.94 -8.13
C SER A 253 -7.73 -2.59 -9.13
N LYS A 254 -7.63 -3.92 -9.09
CA LYS A 254 -6.66 -4.64 -9.93
C LYS A 254 -6.87 -4.46 -11.43
N ASN A 255 -8.12 -4.29 -11.86
CA ASN A 255 -8.51 -4.03 -13.24
C ASN A 255 -8.23 -2.59 -13.70
N GLY A 256 -7.72 -1.71 -12.82
CA GLY A 256 -7.35 -0.35 -13.19
C GLY A 256 -8.49 0.66 -13.19
N LEU A 257 -9.65 0.29 -12.63
CA LEU A 257 -10.76 1.21 -12.35
C LEU A 257 -10.76 1.62 -10.86
N ALA A 258 -11.22 2.83 -10.59
CA ALA A 258 -11.50 3.30 -9.23
C ALA A 258 -12.93 3.81 -9.12
N ARG A 259 -13.59 3.53 -7.99
CA ARG A 259 -14.87 4.14 -7.66
C ARG A 259 -14.68 5.62 -7.36
N ALA A 260 -15.48 6.48 -7.98
CA ALA A 260 -15.45 7.92 -7.74
C ALA A 260 -16.86 8.48 -7.61
N LYS A 261 -17.03 9.38 -6.65
CA LYS A 261 -18.27 10.09 -6.36
C LYS A 261 -18.20 11.51 -6.87
N LEU A 262 -19.19 11.91 -7.65
CA LEU A 262 -19.35 13.27 -8.15
C LEU A 262 -20.82 13.66 -8.12
N ASN A 263 -21.13 14.83 -7.58
CA ASN A 263 -22.48 15.35 -7.43
C ASN A 263 -23.42 14.37 -6.69
N GLY A 264 -22.90 13.71 -5.66
CA GLY A 264 -23.68 12.80 -4.83
C GLY A 264 -23.85 11.37 -5.36
N LYS A 265 -23.43 11.08 -6.60
CA LYS A 265 -23.57 9.74 -7.23
C LYS A 265 -22.22 9.10 -7.51
N TYR A 266 -22.18 7.78 -7.55
CA TYR A 266 -20.98 6.99 -7.85
C TYR A 266 -20.93 6.53 -9.30
N GLY A 267 -19.72 6.49 -9.83
CA GLY A 267 -19.32 5.88 -11.10
C GLY A 267 -17.89 5.32 -11.00
N PHE A 268 -17.28 5.01 -12.13
CA PHE A 268 -15.93 4.44 -12.20
C PHE A 268 -15.03 5.27 -13.11
N ILE A 269 -13.81 5.54 -12.66
CA ILE A 269 -12.79 6.28 -13.40
C ILE A 269 -11.62 5.39 -13.82
N ASP A 270 -11.00 5.74 -14.95
CA ASP A 270 -9.71 5.21 -15.37
C ASP A 270 -8.54 5.91 -14.66
N ARG A 271 -7.31 5.46 -14.94
CA ARG A 271 -6.08 6.02 -14.34
C ARG A 271 -5.76 7.45 -14.74
N ASN A 272 -6.44 7.98 -15.76
CA ASN A 272 -6.35 9.38 -16.16
C ASN A 272 -7.44 10.24 -15.48
N GLY A 273 -8.30 9.62 -14.66
CA GLY A 273 -9.38 10.29 -13.96
C GLY A 273 -10.58 10.62 -14.86
N LYS A 274 -10.73 9.93 -15.99
CA LYS A 274 -11.90 9.99 -16.88
C LYS A 274 -12.91 8.93 -16.46
N PHE A 275 -14.20 9.28 -16.44
CA PHE A 275 -15.25 8.30 -16.19
C PHE A 275 -15.34 7.29 -17.34
N VAL A 276 -15.22 6.01 -16.98
CA VAL A 276 -15.56 4.86 -17.83
C VAL A 276 -17.03 4.51 -17.64
N ILE A 277 -17.52 4.65 -16.41
CA ILE A 277 -18.94 4.53 -16.07
C ILE A 277 -19.35 5.83 -15.39
N GLU A 278 -20.26 6.57 -16.02
CA GLU A 278 -20.70 7.87 -15.52
C GLU A 278 -21.38 7.77 -14.15
N PRO A 279 -21.25 8.80 -13.27
CA PRO A 279 -21.88 8.83 -11.97
C PRO A 279 -23.41 8.76 -12.06
N LYS A 280 -24.01 7.63 -11.65
CA LYS A 280 -25.47 7.45 -11.64
C LYS A 280 -25.99 6.60 -10.47
N PHE A 281 -25.10 5.90 -9.77
CA PHE A 281 -25.47 4.98 -8.70
C PHE A 281 -25.47 5.66 -7.33
N ASP A 282 -26.32 5.18 -6.43
CA ASP A 282 -26.32 5.57 -5.01
C ASP A 282 -25.08 5.03 -4.29
N TRP A 283 -24.64 3.84 -4.70
CA TRP A 283 -23.45 3.15 -4.21
C TRP A 283 -22.97 2.13 -5.23
N VAL A 284 -21.67 1.83 -5.23
CA VAL A 284 -21.07 0.74 -6.02
C VAL A 284 -19.97 0.05 -5.23
N GLU A 285 -19.84 -1.26 -5.44
CA GLU A 285 -18.70 -2.05 -4.99
C GLU A 285 -17.61 -2.14 -6.07
N ASP A 286 -16.43 -2.63 -5.68
CA ASP A 286 -15.36 -2.89 -6.64
C ASP A 286 -15.73 -4.06 -7.56
N PHE A 287 -15.23 -4.04 -8.80
CA PHE A 287 -15.36 -5.19 -9.71
C PHE A 287 -14.63 -6.40 -9.16
N TYR A 288 -15.33 -7.53 -9.11
CA TYR A 288 -14.77 -8.80 -8.66
C TYR A 288 -14.09 -9.56 -9.81
N LYS A 289 -13.48 -10.72 -9.51
CA LYS A 289 -12.76 -11.55 -10.51
C LYS A 289 -13.62 -11.94 -11.72
N ASN A 290 -14.94 -12.04 -11.55
CA ASN A 290 -15.88 -12.36 -12.62
C ASN A 290 -16.33 -11.15 -13.45
N GLY A 291 -15.79 -9.95 -13.19
CA GLY A 291 -16.13 -8.72 -13.91
C GLY A 291 -17.46 -8.10 -13.50
N LEU A 292 -18.08 -8.56 -12.41
CA LEU A 292 -19.30 -7.98 -11.86
C LEU A 292 -19.01 -7.09 -10.65
N ALA A 293 -19.75 -5.99 -10.54
CA ALA A 293 -19.76 -5.12 -9.36
C ALA A 293 -21.19 -4.95 -8.84
N GLY A 294 -21.37 -5.02 -7.52
CA GLY A 294 -22.64 -4.66 -6.89
C GLY A 294 -22.91 -3.18 -7.07
N ALA A 295 -24.10 -2.82 -7.54
CA ALA A 295 -24.49 -1.43 -7.77
C ALA A 295 -25.88 -1.17 -7.19
N LYS A 296 -25.98 -0.12 -6.38
CA LYS A 296 -27.22 0.32 -5.77
C LYS A 296 -27.80 1.51 -6.54
N ILE A 297 -29.06 1.40 -6.94
CA ILE A 297 -29.79 2.48 -7.59
C ILE A 297 -31.24 2.50 -7.09
N ASN A 298 -31.74 3.69 -6.75
CA ASN A 298 -33.08 3.89 -6.18
C ASN A 298 -33.33 2.99 -4.97
N GLY A 299 -32.31 2.79 -4.13
CA GLY A 299 -32.40 1.98 -2.92
C GLY A 299 -32.33 0.47 -3.10
N LYS A 300 -32.29 -0.06 -4.34
CA LYS A 300 -32.20 -1.49 -4.62
C LYS A 300 -30.84 -1.88 -5.21
N TRP A 301 -30.38 -3.07 -4.87
CA TRP A 301 -29.12 -3.61 -5.37
C TRP A 301 -29.34 -4.51 -6.58
N GLY A 302 -28.44 -4.35 -7.56
CA GLY A 302 -28.22 -5.23 -8.70
C GLY A 302 -26.72 -5.37 -8.97
N PHE A 303 -26.34 -5.94 -10.11
CA PHE A 303 -24.95 -6.13 -10.49
C PHE A 303 -24.69 -5.67 -11.92
N ILE A 304 -23.59 -4.93 -12.10
CA ILE A 304 -23.20 -4.35 -13.38
C ILE A 304 -21.92 -4.99 -13.92
N ASP A 305 -21.77 -4.99 -15.26
CA ASP A 305 -20.52 -5.29 -15.94
C ASP A 305 -19.57 -4.06 -15.98
N GLU A 306 -18.35 -4.24 -16.50
CA GLU A 306 -17.36 -3.17 -16.63
C GLU A 306 -17.77 -2.05 -17.61
N THR A 307 -18.85 -2.23 -18.38
CA THR A 307 -19.45 -1.18 -19.21
C THR A 307 -20.53 -0.37 -18.46
N GLY A 308 -20.89 -0.80 -17.23
CA GLY A 308 -21.91 -0.19 -16.41
C GLY A 308 -23.34 -0.58 -16.79
N ARG A 309 -23.52 -1.68 -17.54
CA ARG A 309 -24.82 -2.29 -17.84
C ARG A 309 -25.17 -3.31 -16.77
N PHE A 310 -26.44 -3.37 -16.38
CA PHE A 310 -26.90 -4.38 -15.43
C PHE A 310 -26.87 -5.77 -16.09
N VAL A 311 -26.15 -6.68 -15.44
CA VAL A 311 -26.22 -8.13 -15.71
C VAL A 311 -27.30 -8.75 -14.81
N ILE A 312 -27.44 -8.24 -13.60
CA ILE A 312 -28.53 -8.58 -12.69
C ILE A 312 -29.27 -7.28 -12.34
N GLU A 313 -30.54 -7.20 -12.73
CA GLU A 313 -31.36 -6.00 -12.51
C GLU A 313 -31.51 -5.68 -11.01
N PRO A 314 -31.60 -4.39 -10.64
CA PRO A 314 -31.80 -3.97 -9.26
C PRO A 314 -33.12 -4.50 -8.68
N LYS A 315 -33.03 -5.43 -7.73
CA LYS A 315 -34.20 -6.02 -7.07
C LYS A 315 -33.99 -6.39 -5.61
N PHE A 316 -32.74 -6.51 -5.17
CA PHE A 316 -32.41 -6.93 -3.81
C PHE A 316 -32.46 -5.75 -2.83
N ASP A 317 -32.89 -6.03 -1.61
CA ASP A 317 -32.87 -5.07 -0.50
C ASP A 317 -31.44 -4.76 -0.09
N ASP A 318 -30.58 -5.77 -0.14
CA ASP A 318 -29.15 -5.68 0.09
C ASP A 318 -28.39 -6.73 -0.72
N ALA A 319 -27.13 -6.47 -1.06
CA ALA A 319 -26.29 -7.43 -1.74
C ALA A 319 -24.82 -7.20 -1.45
N GLU A 320 -24.07 -8.30 -1.39
CA GLU A 320 -22.64 -8.30 -1.17
C GLU A 320 -21.89 -8.65 -2.46
N SER A 321 -20.59 -8.41 -2.48
CA SER A 321 -19.77 -8.80 -3.63
C SER A 321 -19.78 -10.32 -3.82
N PHE A 322 -19.66 -10.76 -5.08
CA PHE A 322 -19.37 -12.15 -5.39
C PHE A 322 -18.07 -12.58 -4.70
N ASN A 323 -18.02 -13.81 -4.22
CA ASN A 323 -16.80 -14.40 -3.65
C ASN A 323 -16.07 -15.27 -4.68
N GLU A 324 -14.94 -15.85 -4.30
CA GLU A 324 -14.12 -16.67 -5.20
C GLU A 324 -14.82 -17.93 -5.74
N ASN A 325 -15.92 -18.35 -5.11
CA ASN A 325 -16.74 -19.49 -5.54
C ASN A 325 -17.90 -19.08 -6.47
N GLY A 326 -17.95 -17.82 -6.92
CA GLY A 326 -19.00 -17.33 -7.82
C GLY A 326 -20.36 -17.11 -7.16
N LEU A 327 -20.41 -17.02 -5.83
CA LEU A 327 -21.64 -16.76 -5.08
C LEU A 327 -21.62 -15.39 -4.43
N ALA A 328 -22.75 -14.69 -4.42
CA ALA A 328 -22.96 -13.47 -3.66
C ALA A 328 -24.08 -13.67 -2.65
N ARG A 329 -23.96 -13.02 -1.48
CA ARG A 329 -25.08 -12.92 -0.54
C ARG A 329 -26.05 -11.86 -1.06
N ALA A 330 -27.33 -12.18 -1.09
CA ALA A 330 -28.37 -11.25 -1.50
C ALA A 330 -29.56 -11.33 -0.53
N LYS A 331 -30.07 -10.16 -0.16
CA LYS A 331 -31.21 -10.00 0.75
C LYS A 331 -32.46 -9.67 -0.06
N LEU A 332 -33.52 -10.43 0.17
CA LEU A 332 -34.83 -10.20 -0.44
C LEU A 332 -35.91 -10.45 0.60
N ASN A 333 -36.84 -9.50 0.75
CA ASN A 333 -37.91 -9.54 1.74
C ASN A 333 -37.36 -9.76 3.16
N GLU A 334 -36.37 -8.96 3.54
CA GLU A 334 -35.71 -9.02 4.86
C GLU A 334 -34.92 -10.31 5.15
N LYS A 335 -34.84 -11.27 4.22
CA LYS A 335 -34.12 -12.54 4.42
C LYS A 335 -32.94 -12.66 3.46
N TRP A 336 -31.85 -13.22 3.96
CA TRP A 336 -30.63 -13.47 3.21
C TRP A 336 -30.62 -14.86 2.59
N GLY A 337 -30.08 -14.93 1.36
CA GLY A 337 -29.75 -16.16 0.63
C GLY A 337 -28.49 -15.97 -0.21
N PHE A 338 -28.19 -16.94 -1.06
CA PHE A 338 -27.04 -16.88 -1.99
C PHE A 338 -27.52 -16.94 -3.43
N ILE A 339 -26.97 -16.05 -4.27
CA ILE A 339 -27.20 -16.02 -5.71
C ILE A 339 -25.96 -16.44 -6.48
N ASP A 340 -26.15 -17.01 -7.66
CA ASP A 340 -25.10 -17.19 -8.67
C ASP A 340 -24.90 -15.92 -9.52
N GLU A 341 -23.96 -15.96 -10.46
CA GLU A 341 -23.61 -14.85 -11.37
C GLU A 341 -24.73 -14.47 -12.34
N THR A 342 -25.77 -15.30 -12.48
CA THR A 342 -26.99 -14.98 -13.24
C THR A 342 -28.04 -14.28 -12.40
N GLY A 343 -27.83 -14.17 -11.08
CA GLY A 343 -28.76 -13.60 -10.12
C GLY A 343 -29.89 -14.53 -9.71
N LYS A 344 -29.73 -15.84 -9.95
CA LYS A 344 -30.63 -16.89 -9.48
C LYS A 344 -30.19 -17.35 -8.08
N PHE A 345 -31.15 -17.58 -7.19
CA PHE A 345 -30.86 -18.13 -5.87
C PHE A 345 -30.38 -19.59 -5.99
N VAL A 346 -29.18 -19.85 -5.46
CA VAL A 346 -28.64 -21.19 -5.20
C VAL A 346 -29.07 -21.67 -3.82
N ILE A 347 -29.20 -20.72 -2.88
CA ILE A 347 -29.80 -20.92 -1.57
C ILE A 347 -30.87 -19.86 -1.42
N GLU A 348 -32.12 -20.28 -1.31
CA GLU A 348 -33.26 -19.38 -1.18
C GLU A 348 -33.15 -18.49 0.06
N PRO A 349 -33.65 -17.24 0.00
CA PRO A 349 -33.56 -16.32 1.12
C PRO A 349 -34.46 -16.79 2.27
N ASN A 350 -33.84 -17.28 3.35
CA ASN A 350 -34.55 -17.79 4.52
C ASN A 350 -33.92 -17.36 5.85
N PHE A 351 -32.68 -16.85 5.84
CA PHE A 351 -31.91 -16.58 7.04
C PHE A 351 -32.00 -15.10 7.43
N ASP A 352 -32.01 -14.80 8.73
CA ASP A 352 -31.93 -13.41 9.18
C ASP A 352 -30.52 -12.83 9.06
N ILE A 353 -29.51 -13.71 9.13
CA ILE A 353 -28.11 -13.39 8.93
C ILE A 353 -27.37 -14.58 8.31
N ILE A 354 -26.47 -14.30 7.37
CA ILE A 354 -25.53 -15.27 6.80
C ILE A 354 -24.17 -14.61 6.57
N GLU A 355 -23.10 -15.38 6.71
CA GLU A 355 -21.75 -14.99 6.29
C GLU A 355 -21.35 -15.67 4.99
N ASN A 356 -20.23 -15.26 4.41
CA ASN A 356 -19.68 -15.92 3.23
C ASN A 356 -19.23 -17.36 3.56
N PHE A 357 -19.23 -18.23 2.54
CA PHE A 357 -18.61 -19.54 2.67
C PHE A 357 -17.10 -19.40 2.93
N SER A 358 -16.63 -20.06 3.97
CA SER A 358 -15.21 -20.26 4.24
C SER A 358 -14.58 -21.25 3.25
N GLU A 359 -13.25 -21.31 3.18
CA GLU A 359 -12.48 -22.26 2.33
C GLU A 359 -12.90 -23.72 2.51
N ASN A 360 -13.48 -24.07 3.67
CA ASN A 360 -13.96 -25.41 4.00
C ASN A 360 -15.39 -25.72 3.52
N GLY A 361 -16.05 -24.80 2.80
CA GLY A 361 -17.40 -24.98 2.28
C GLY A 361 -18.53 -24.80 3.30
N LEU A 362 -18.24 -24.23 4.48
CA LEU A 362 -19.25 -23.89 5.49
C LEU A 362 -19.46 -22.38 5.57
N ALA A 363 -20.70 -21.96 5.77
CA ALA A 363 -21.07 -20.58 6.07
C ALA A 363 -21.77 -20.49 7.41
N ILE A 364 -21.55 -19.40 8.13
CA ILE A 364 -22.33 -19.07 9.34
C ILE A 364 -23.72 -18.61 8.89
N ALA A 365 -24.75 -19.14 9.54
CA ALA A 365 -26.13 -18.72 9.32
C ALA A 365 -26.89 -18.69 10.65
N GLY A 366 -27.85 -17.78 10.77
CA GLY A 366 -28.58 -17.60 12.01
C GLY A 366 -29.98 -17.01 11.84
N PHE A 367 -30.73 -17.14 12.94
CA PHE A 367 -32.09 -16.63 13.08
C PHE A 367 -32.17 -15.72 14.30
N SER A 368 -32.98 -14.67 14.21
CA SER A 368 -33.22 -13.79 15.34
C SER A 368 -33.95 -14.56 16.45
N THR A 369 -33.58 -14.30 17.71
CA THR A 369 -34.31 -14.86 18.86
C THR A 369 -35.58 -14.08 19.20
N GLY A 370 -35.79 -12.93 18.55
CA GLY A 370 -36.81 -11.95 18.94
C GLY A 370 -36.40 -11.05 20.11
N ASP A 371 -35.27 -11.36 20.78
CA ASP A 371 -34.70 -10.50 21.82
C ASP A 371 -33.76 -9.46 21.22
N PHE A 372 -33.43 -8.45 22.03
CA PHE A 372 -32.53 -7.38 21.65
C PHE A 372 -31.46 -7.13 22.71
N VAL A 373 -30.27 -6.72 22.26
CA VAL A 373 -29.23 -6.14 23.10
C VAL A 373 -29.30 -4.62 22.97
N LYS A 374 -29.42 -3.93 24.10
CA LYS A 374 -29.42 -2.47 24.17
C LYS A 374 -28.04 -1.95 24.56
N TYR A 375 -27.42 -1.21 23.66
CA TYR A 375 -26.26 -0.36 23.94
C TYR A 375 -26.73 1.08 24.14
N SER A 376 -25.88 1.94 24.69
CA SER A 376 -26.23 3.34 24.91
C SER A 376 -26.55 4.10 23.62
N TRP A 377 -26.06 3.63 22.46
CA TRP A 377 -26.25 4.26 21.14
C TRP A 377 -27.14 3.47 20.16
N ALA A 378 -27.49 2.22 20.46
CA ALA A 378 -28.23 1.37 19.50
C ALA A 378 -28.89 0.15 20.16
N ILE A 379 -29.89 -0.41 19.49
CA ILE A 379 -30.56 -1.67 19.84
C ILE A 379 -30.29 -2.64 18.70
N TYR A 380 -29.68 -3.80 19.00
CA TYR A 380 -29.41 -4.84 18.01
C TYR A 380 -30.21 -6.10 18.33
N PRO A 381 -30.79 -6.77 17.31
CA PRO A 381 -31.42 -8.07 17.50
C PRO A 381 -30.37 -9.10 17.96
N LYS A 382 -30.80 -10.00 18.85
CA LYS A 382 -30.04 -11.21 19.18
C LYS A 382 -30.31 -12.28 18.14
N TYR A 383 -29.29 -13.09 17.90
CA TYR A 383 -29.35 -14.22 16.98
C TYR A 383 -28.88 -15.48 17.68
N LYS A 384 -29.31 -16.63 17.14
CA LYS A 384 -28.61 -17.90 17.34
C LYS A 384 -27.94 -18.28 16.03
N TYR A 385 -26.71 -18.75 16.14
CA TYR A 385 -25.87 -19.07 15.00
C TYR A 385 -25.55 -20.56 14.92
N GLY A 386 -25.44 -21.03 13.69
CA GLY A 386 -25.03 -22.38 13.29
C GLY A 386 -24.26 -22.34 11.97
N PHE A 387 -24.00 -23.51 11.40
CA PHE A 387 -23.27 -23.64 10.14
C PHE A 387 -24.11 -24.34 9.08
N ILE A 388 -24.14 -23.80 7.87
CA ILE A 388 -24.76 -24.40 6.70
C ILE A 388 -23.71 -24.88 5.69
N ASN A 389 -24.05 -25.90 4.91
CA ASN A 389 -23.29 -26.33 3.75
C ASN A 389 -23.66 -25.51 2.50
N THR A 390 -22.99 -25.78 1.38
CA THR A 390 -23.20 -25.09 0.09
C THR A 390 -24.58 -25.31 -0.55
N LYS A 391 -25.39 -26.21 -0.01
CA LYS A 391 -26.80 -26.42 -0.41
C LYS A 391 -27.79 -25.73 0.55
N GLY A 392 -27.31 -25.00 1.55
CA GLY A 392 -28.13 -24.33 2.55
C GLY A 392 -28.62 -25.23 3.69
N GLY A 393 -28.21 -26.50 3.73
CA GLY A 393 -28.58 -27.41 4.83
C GLY A 393 -27.68 -27.23 6.05
N PHE A 394 -28.26 -27.24 7.25
CA PHE A 394 -27.51 -27.14 8.49
C PHE A 394 -26.60 -28.36 8.71
N ILE A 395 -25.33 -28.09 8.98
CA ILE A 395 -24.34 -29.03 9.53
C ILE A 395 -24.33 -28.92 11.05
N ILE A 396 -24.48 -27.70 11.57
CA ILE A 396 -24.67 -27.43 12.98
C ILE A 396 -25.87 -26.51 13.11
N GLU A 397 -26.91 -26.97 13.80
CA GLU A 397 -28.13 -26.18 14.02
C GLU A 397 -27.86 -24.90 14.81
N PRO A 398 -28.60 -23.81 14.56
CA PRO A 398 -28.44 -22.55 15.27
C PRO A 398 -28.70 -22.69 16.77
N LYS A 399 -27.65 -22.59 17.58
CA LYS A 399 -27.75 -22.74 19.05
C LYS A 399 -26.78 -21.86 19.84
N PHE A 400 -25.71 -21.39 19.20
CA PHE A 400 -24.68 -20.58 19.84
C PHE A 400 -25.08 -19.11 19.86
N ASP A 401 -24.63 -18.40 20.90
CA ASP A 401 -24.85 -16.96 21.03
C ASP A 401 -24.03 -16.16 20.03
N ASP A 402 -22.85 -16.70 19.66
CA ASP A 402 -21.96 -16.18 18.63
C ASP A 402 -21.01 -17.30 18.18
N ILE A 403 -20.51 -17.25 16.94
CA ILE A 403 -19.56 -18.21 16.38
C ILE A 403 -18.63 -17.55 15.37
N TRP A 404 -17.41 -18.06 15.29
CA TRP A 404 -16.47 -17.67 14.23
C TRP A 404 -16.26 -18.81 13.25
N SER A 405 -15.86 -18.46 12.03
CA SER A 405 -15.53 -19.43 11.00
C SER A 405 -14.45 -20.42 11.46
N PHE A 406 -14.54 -21.66 10.99
CA PHE A 406 -13.54 -22.69 11.30
C PHE A 406 -12.15 -22.27 10.82
N SER A 407 -11.19 -22.30 11.74
CA SER A 407 -9.77 -22.10 11.45
C SER A 407 -9.18 -23.30 10.70
N LYS A 408 -7.98 -23.13 10.12
CA LYS A 408 -7.28 -24.19 9.36
C LYS A 408 -6.97 -25.44 10.20
N ASN A 409 -6.96 -25.32 11.52
CA ASN A 409 -6.81 -26.44 12.45
C ASN A 409 -8.10 -27.25 12.68
N GLY A 410 -9.22 -26.86 12.05
CA GLY A 410 -10.51 -27.55 12.15
C GLY A 410 -11.35 -27.18 13.38
N LEU A 411 -10.96 -26.15 14.15
CA LEU A 411 -11.73 -25.63 15.28
C LEU A 411 -12.39 -24.30 14.94
N ALA A 412 -13.60 -24.08 15.46
CA ALA A 412 -14.29 -22.80 15.46
C ALA A 412 -14.41 -22.28 16.89
N ILE A 413 -14.42 -20.96 17.05
CA ILE A 413 -14.74 -20.32 18.33
C ILE A 413 -16.26 -20.24 18.43
N ALA A 414 -16.80 -20.58 19.59
CA ALA A 414 -18.23 -20.49 19.84
C ALA A 414 -18.51 -19.97 21.23
N SER A 415 -19.53 -19.11 21.33
CA SER A 415 -20.03 -18.58 22.59
C SER A 415 -21.32 -19.27 22.99
N LEU A 416 -21.42 -19.61 24.28
CA LEU A 416 -22.63 -20.11 24.90
C LEU A 416 -22.75 -19.54 26.31
N ASN A 417 -23.91 -18.95 26.62
CA ASN A 417 -24.21 -18.27 27.88
C ASN A 417 -23.20 -17.15 28.21
N GLY A 418 -22.73 -16.44 27.19
CA GLY A 418 -21.78 -15.34 27.33
C GLY A 418 -20.34 -15.76 27.65
N LYS A 419 -20.01 -17.05 27.52
CA LYS A 419 -18.65 -17.57 27.66
C LYS A 419 -18.19 -18.22 26.37
N TRP A 420 -16.91 -18.07 26.07
CA TRP A 420 -16.31 -18.53 24.83
C TRP A 420 -15.51 -19.81 25.02
N GLY A 421 -15.58 -20.69 24.03
CA GLY A 421 -14.82 -21.94 23.93
C GLY A 421 -14.53 -22.31 22.47
N PHE A 422 -14.02 -23.53 22.26
CA PHE A 422 -13.74 -24.04 20.92
C PHE A 422 -14.59 -25.28 20.61
N ILE A 423 -15.16 -25.32 19.41
CA ILE A 423 -15.95 -26.44 18.91
C ILE A 423 -15.27 -27.14 17.73
N ASP A 424 -15.54 -28.44 17.58
CA ASP A 424 -15.22 -29.21 16.39
C ASP A 424 -16.30 -29.06 15.29
N LYS A 425 -16.09 -29.73 14.15
CA LYS A 425 -17.02 -29.72 13.00
C LYS A 425 -18.38 -30.38 13.27
N SER A 426 -18.53 -31.12 14.36
CA SER A 426 -19.82 -31.65 14.81
C SER A 426 -20.58 -30.64 15.69
N GLY A 427 -19.94 -29.54 16.08
CA GLY A 427 -20.49 -28.54 16.99
C GLY A 427 -20.43 -28.96 18.45
N LYS A 428 -19.50 -29.88 18.80
CA LYS A 428 -19.18 -30.27 20.18
C LYS A 428 -17.99 -29.44 20.68
N PHE A 429 -18.04 -29.01 21.94
CA PHE A 429 -16.91 -28.32 22.57
C PHE A 429 -15.72 -29.27 22.76
N VAL A 430 -14.57 -28.84 22.24
CA VAL A 430 -13.24 -29.42 22.50
C VAL A 430 -12.56 -28.68 23.66
N ILE A 431 -12.86 -27.39 23.79
CA ILE A 431 -12.52 -26.57 24.96
C ILE A 431 -13.82 -25.92 25.42
N GLU A 432 -14.23 -26.25 26.64
CA GLU A 432 -15.50 -25.80 27.22
C GLU A 432 -15.57 -24.26 27.35
N PRO A 433 -16.76 -23.67 27.19
CA PRO A 433 -16.93 -22.22 27.21
C PRO A 433 -16.78 -21.68 28.64
N ASN A 434 -15.58 -21.24 29.00
CA ASN A 434 -15.25 -20.70 30.33
C ASN A 434 -14.57 -19.32 30.28
N PHE A 435 -14.23 -18.83 29.09
CA PHE A 435 -13.48 -17.58 28.92
C PHE A 435 -14.41 -16.40 28.66
N ASP A 436 -14.00 -15.21 29.09
CA ASP A 436 -14.73 -13.97 28.82
C ASP A 436 -14.60 -13.55 27.35
N ASP A 437 -13.46 -13.88 26.72
CA ASP A 437 -13.17 -13.69 25.30
C ASP A 437 -12.01 -14.62 24.89
N ILE A 438 -11.92 -14.96 23.61
CA ILE A 438 -10.92 -15.88 23.06
C ILE A 438 -10.63 -15.61 21.59
N TRP A 439 -9.37 -15.75 21.18
CA TRP A 439 -8.96 -15.62 19.77
C TRP A 439 -8.45 -16.95 19.23
N SER A 440 -8.39 -17.07 17.90
CA SER A 440 -7.97 -18.29 17.24
C SER A 440 -6.52 -18.66 17.59
N PHE A 441 -6.23 -19.97 17.57
CA PHE A 441 -4.86 -20.47 17.77
C PHE A 441 -3.90 -19.89 16.72
N SER A 442 -2.83 -19.29 17.21
CA SER A 442 -1.70 -18.81 16.41
C SER A 442 -0.86 -19.99 15.91
N LYS A 443 0.06 -19.73 14.97
CA LYS A 443 0.93 -20.78 14.38
C LYS A 443 1.80 -21.51 15.40
N ASN A 444 2.16 -20.86 16.50
CA ASN A 444 2.90 -21.46 17.62
C ASN A 444 2.02 -22.32 18.54
N GLY A 445 0.72 -22.44 18.25
CA GLY A 445 -0.19 -23.31 19.00
C GLY A 445 -0.78 -22.68 20.26
N LEU A 446 -0.58 -21.38 20.49
CA LEU A 446 -1.20 -20.63 21.58
C LEU A 446 -2.41 -19.84 21.09
N ALA A 447 -3.44 -19.74 21.92
CA ALA A 447 -4.58 -18.85 21.73
C ALA A 447 -4.61 -17.78 22.83
N ILE A 448 -5.08 -16.57 22.48
CA ILE A 448 -5.31 -15.51 23.46
C ILE A 448 -6.65 -15.78 24.13
N ALA A 449 -6.70 -15.70 25.47
CA ALA A 449 -7.93 -15.86 26.21
C ALA A 449 -8.01 -14.85 27.35
N SER A 450 -9.23 -14.37 27.62
CA SER A 450 -9.54 -13.44 28.69
C SER A 450 -10.26 -14.14 29.85
N LEU A 451 -9.88 -13.78 31.07
CA LEU A 451 -10.60 -14.16 32.28
C LEU A 451 -10.54 -13.01 33.30
N ASN A 452 -11.69 -12.65 33.86
CA ASN A 452 -11.87 -11.55 34.82
C ASN A 452 -11.31 -10.22 34.30
N GLY A 453 -11.50 -9.97 32.99
CA GLY A 453 -11.04 -8.74 32.33
C GLY A 453 -9.52 -8.62 32.15
N LYS A 454 -8.77 -9.70 32.37
CA LYS A 454 -7.33 -9.77 32.06
C LYS A 454 -7.07 -10.80 30.97
N TRP A 455 -6.02 -10.57 30.20
CA TRP A 455 -5.65 -11.42 29.07
C TRP A 455 -4.40 -12.25 29.36
N GLY A 456 -4.40 -13.47 28.84
CA GLY A 456 -3.30 -14.44 28.89
C GLY A 456 -3.30 -15.34 27.65
N PHE A 457 -2.46 -16.38 27.67
CA PHE A 457 -2.35 -17.35 26.57
C PHE A 457 -2.68 -18.76 27.05
N ILE A 458 -3.47 -19.49 26.28
CA ILE A 458 -3.81 -20.88 26.52
C ILE A 458 -3.20 -21.82 25.47
N ASP A 459 -2.98 -23.06 25.87
CA ASP A 459 -2.63 -24.16 24.96
C ASP A 459 -3.86 -24.81 24.32
N LYS A 460 -3.63 -25.84 23.50
CA LYS A 460 -4.70 -26.61 22.81
C LYS A 460 -5.58 -27.44 23.74
N SER A 461 -5.21 -27.60 25.01
CA SER A 461 -6.05 -28.23 26.03
C SER A 461 -6.94 -27.21 26.76
N GLY A 462 -6.74 -25.91 26.50
CA GLY A 462 -7.45 -24.82 27.17
C GLY A 462 -6.79 -24.37 28.48
N LYS A 463 -5.57 -24.82 28.78
CA LYS A 463 -4.84 -24.42 30.00
C LYS A 463 -3.99 -23.19 29.74
N PHE A 464 -3.92 -22.28 30.71
CA PHE A 464 -3.05 -21.12 30.63
C PHE A 464 -1.58 -21.52 30.65
N VAL A 465 -0.85 -21.10 29.61
CA VAL A 465 0.62 -21.13 29.53
C VAL A 465 1.19 -19.81 30.05
N ILE A 466 0.47 -18.71 29.81
CA ILE A 466 0.73 -17.40 30.40
C ILE A 466 -0.55 -16.95 31.08
N GLU A 467 -0.49 -16.84 32.41
CA GLU A 467 -1.65 -16.48 33.23
C GLU A 467 -2.25 -15.11 32.86
N PRO A 468 -3.58 -14.94 32.97
CA PRO A 468 -4.25 -13.67 32.75
C PRO A 468 -3.76 -12.58 33.70
N LYS A 469 -2.98 -11.64 33.17
CA LYS A 469 -2.46 -10.50 33.96
C LYS A 469 -2.39 -9.19 33.19
N PHE A 470 -2.54 -9.24 31.88
CA PHE A 470 -2.41 -8.08 31.00
C PHE A 470 -3.76 -7.40 30.79
N ASP A 471 -3.73 -6.07 30.65
CA ASP A 471 -4.91 -5.29 30.29
C ASP A 471 -5.35 -5.55 28.85
N ASP A 472 -4.39 -5.89 27.97
CA ASP A 472 -4.57 -6.18 26.55
C ASP A 472 -3.31 -6.90 26.01
N ILE A 473 -3.45 -7.79 25.03
CA ILE A 473 -2.34 -8.51 24.37
C ILE A 473 -2.67 -8.81 22.93
N TRP A 474 -1.65 -8.88 22.07
CA TRP A 474 -1.80 -9.27 20.67
C TRP A 474 -1.18 -10.64 20.39
N SER A 475 -1.35 -11.15 19.17
CA SER A 475 -0.70 -12.39 18.74
C SER A 475 0.80 -12.19 18.49
N PHE A 476 1.58 -13.22 18.79
CA PHE A 476 3.03 -13.24 18.56
C PHE A 476 3.41 -12.97 17.10
N SER A 477 4.36 -12.05 16.93
CA SER A 477 5.03 -11.77 15.66
C SER A 477 6.03 -12.87 15.31
N LYS A 478 6.50 -12.91 14.05
CA LYS A 478 7.48 -13.92 13.58
C LYS A 478 8.81 -13.91 14.36
N ASN A 479 9.12 -12.82 15.07
CA ASN A 479 10.32 -12.68 15.91
C ASN A 479 10.11 -13.17 17.36
N GLY A 480 8.94 -13.73 17.70
CA GLY A 480 8.65 -14.25 19.03
C GLY A 480 8.25 -13.18 20.06
N LEU A 481 8.06 -11.93 19.64
CA LEU A 481 7.58 -10.85 20.50
C LEU A 481 6.12 -10.53 20.23
N THR A 482 5.40 -10.09 21.26
CA THR A 482 4.04 -9.55 21.12
C THR A 482 3.82 -8.31 22.00
N PRO A 483 3.07 -7.30 21.51
CA PRO A 483 2.52 -6.24 22.33
C PRO A 483 1.73 -6.79 23.53
N ALA A 484 2.06 -6.29 24.72
CA ALA A 484 1.31 -6.52 25.93
C ALA A 484 1.14 -5.23 26.72
N LYS A 485 -0.07 -4.99 27.19
CA LYS A 485 -0.43 -3.80 27.95
C LYS A 485 -0.58 -4.15 29.42
N ILE A 486 0.03 -3.35 30.28
CA ILE A 486 -0.15 -3.45 31.73
C ILE A 486 -0.16 -2.05 32.34
N ASN A 487 -1.06 -1.81 33.28
CA ASN A 487 -1.26 -0.51 33.93
C ASN A 487 -1.41 0.65 32.93
N GLY A 488 -2.14 0.40 31.83
CA GLY A 488 -2.38 1.42 30.81
C GLY A 488 -1.26 1.64 29.79
N LYS A 489 -0.09 1.00 29.94
CA LYS A 489 1.08 1.18 29.07
C LYS A 489 1.44 -0.09 28.32
N TRP A 490 1.88 0.08 27.07
CA TRP A 490 2.29 -1.00 26.20
C TRP A 490 3.80 -1.23 26.25
N GLY A 491 4.17 -2.50 26.27
CA GLY A 491 5.52 -3.03 26.07
C GLY A 491 5.47 -4.27 25.16
N PHE A 492 6.54 -5.05 25.15
CA PHE A 492 6.60 -6.31 24.40
C PHE A 492 7.06 -7.45 25.29
N ILE A 493 6.37 -8.58 25.21
CA ILE A 493 6.72 -9.83 25.91
C ILE A 493 7.21 -10.89 24.94
N ASP A 494 8.03 -11.82 25.45
CA ASP A 494 8.37 -13.07 24.79
C ASP A 494 7.32 -14.17 25.01
N GLU A 495 7.54 -15.35 24.41
CA GLU A 495 6.65 -16.52 24.54
C GLU A 495 6.60 -17.11 25.96
N THR A 496 7.45 -16.66 26.88
CA THR A 496 7.37 -17.02 28.30
C THR A 496 6.53 -16.03 29.11
N GLY A 497 6.09 -14.92 28.50
CA GLY A 497 5.32 -13.87 29.15
C GLY A 497 6.18 -12.87 29.94
N LYS A 498 7.49 -12.81 29.68
CA LYS A 498 8.42 -11.83 30.25
C LYS A 498 8.59 -10.64 29.34
N PHE A 499 8.68 -9.43 29.90
CA PHE A 499 8.92 -8.22 29.12
C PHE A 499 10.35 -8.22 28.57
N VAL A 500 10.45 -8.07 27.24
CA VAL A 500 11.68 -7.78 26.51
C VAL A 500 11.82 -6.27 26.29
N ILE A 501 10.68 -5.59 26.11
CA ILE A 501 10.60 -4.13 26.10
C ILE A 501 9.61 -3.73 27.20
N GLU A 502 10.11 -3.03 28.21
CA GLU A 502 9.30 -2.60 29.35
C GLU A 502 8.12 -1.71 28.92
N PRO A 503 6.96 -1.81 29.61
CA PRO A 503 5.76 -1.08 29.27
C PRO A 503 5.93 0.42 29.53
N LYS A 504 6.05 1.20 28.45
CA LYS A 504 6.23 2.66 28.52
C LYS A 504 5.44 3.44 27.47
N PHE A 505 4.93 2.76 26.45
CA PHE A 505 4.25 3.39 25.32
C PHE A 505 2.74 3.56 25.57
N ASP A 506 2.15 4.59 24.99
CA ASP A 506 0.70 4.81 25.01
C ASP A 506 -0.04 3.82 24.09
N LEU A 507 0.62 3.43 22.99
CA LEU A 507 0.14 2.46 22.02
C LEU A 507 1.33 1.91 21.22
N VAL A 508 1.28 0.66 20.78
CA VAL A 508 2.25 0.07 19.86
C VAL A 508 1.53 -0.79 18.84
N ASP A 509 2.16 -1.00 17.69
CA ASP A 509 1.80 -2.08 16.77
C ASP A 509 2.78 -3.26 16.87
N ASN A 510 2.38 -4.40 16.31
CA ASN A 510 3.30 -5.51 16.05
C ASN A 510 4.47 -5.09 15.15
N PHE A 511 5.62 -5.74 15.35
CA PHE A 511 6.77 -5.58 14.45
C PHE A 511 6.39 -6.07 13.05
N THR A 512 6.46 -5.16 12.09
CA THR A 512 6.22 -5.49 10.69
C THR A 512 7.52 -5.40 9.92
N LYS A 513 7.92 -6.51 9.29
CA LYS A 513 9.05 -6.50 8.36
C LYS A 513 8.81 -5.39 7.34
N MET A 514 9.84 -4.59 7.08
CA MET A 514 9.75 -3.52 6.09
C MET A 514 9.58 -4.03 4.65
N ILE A 515 9.83 -5.33 4.43
CA ILE A 515 9.69 -6.03 3.15
C ILE A 515 9.17 -7.44 3.43
N LYS A 516 8.07 -7.85 2.77
CA LYS A 516 7.68 -9.26 2.72
C LYS A 516 8.58 -9.98 1.72
N SER A 517 9.34 -10.96 2.19
CA SER A 517 10.07 -11.93 1.34
C SER A 517 9.13 -12.79 0.49
N ASP A 518 7.87 -12.90 0.90
CA ASP A 518 6.92 -13.90 0.37
C ASP A 518 6.09 -13.35 -0.81
N ASP A 519 6.36 -12.11 -1.26
CA ASP A 519 5.66 -11.47 -2.38
C ASP A 519 6.52 -11.46 -3.67
N LEU A 520 7.46 -12.40 -3.82
CA LEU A 520 8.31 -12.63 -5.01
C LEU A 520 7.60 -13.42 -6.12
N GLN A 521 6.27 -13.55 -6.08
CA GLN A 521 5.50 -14.17 -7.16
C GLN A 521 4.26 -13.35 -7.53
N GLU A 522 4.13 -13.19 -8.85
CA GLU A 522 3.09 -12.56 -9.68
C GLU A 522 3.11 -11.04 -9.88
#